data_AF-A0A382VI43-F1
#
_entry.id   AF-A0A382VI43-F1
#
_cell.length_a   1.000
_cell.length_b   1.000
_cell.length_c   1.000
_cell.angle_alpha   90.00
_cell.angle_beta   90.00
_cell.angle_gamma   90.00
#
_symmetry.space_group_name_H-M   'P 1'
#
loop_
_entity.id
_entity.type
_entity.pdbx_description
1 polymer ?
#
loop_
_entity_poly.entity_id
_entity_poly.type
_entity_poly.pdbx_seq_one_letter_code
_entity_poly.pdbx_strand_id
1 'polypeptide(L)' 'PKQRLFQLVAMNGSPIHFLLVDKLSDTSRGTGGFGSTGD' A
#
# COMPACT_ATOMS: atom_id res chain seq x y z
N PRO A 1 23.43 -12.34 -25.14
CA PRO A 1 22.17 -13.09 -24.90
C PRO A 1 22.13 -13.71 -23.48
N LYS A 2 21.32 -13.11 -22.59
CA LYS A 2 20.74 -13.58 -21.30
C LYS A 2 20.10 -12.35 -20.63
N GLN A 3 19.04 -11.81 -21.25
CA GLN A 3 18.42 -10.57 -20.79
C GLN A 3 17.39 -10.88 -19.70
N ARG A 4 17.55 -10.30 -18.51
CA ARG A 4 16.58 -10.41 -17.41
C ARG A 4 15.63 -9.22 -17.50
N LEU A 5 14.40 -9.48 -17.92
CA LEU A 5 13.40 -8.44 -18.16
C LEU A 5 12.48 -8.21 -16.95
N PHE A 6 12.48 -9.15 -16.00
CA PHE A 6 11.59 -9.14 -14.84
C PHE A 6 12.28 -9.76 -13.62
N GLN A 7 11.68 -9.55 -12.46
CA GLN A 7 12.11 -10.11 -11.18
C GLN A 7 10.94 -10.79 -10.48
N LEU A 8 11.23 -11.88 -9.77
CA LEU A 8 10.27 -12.54 -8.89
C LEU A 8 10.27 -11.81 -7.54
N VAL A 9 9.08 -11.50 -7.02
CA VAL A 9 8.91 -10.90 -5.68
C VAL A 9 8.00 -11.81 -4.87
N ALA A 10 8.50 -12.28 -3.73
CA ALA A 10 7.74 -13.12 -2.80
C ALA A 10 6.99 -12.23 -1.81
N MET A 11 5.74 -11.88 -2.12
CA MET A 11 4.87 -11.20 -1.17
C MET A 11 4.20 -12.18 -0.20
N ASN A 12 3.90 -11.72 1.02
CA ASN A 12 3.24 -12.51 2.07
C ASN A 12 1.90 -13.13 1.58
N GLY A 13 1.10 -12.40 0.81
CA GLY A 13 -0.11 -12.93 0.15
C GLY A 13 -1.20 -13.45 1.08
N SER A 14 -1.07 -13.29 2.40
CA SER A 14 -2.06 -13.73 3.37
C SER A 14 -3.44 -13.07 3.14
N PRO A 15 -4.54 -13.77 3.45
CA PRO A 15 -5.89 -13.20 3.35
C PRO A 15 -6.07 -11.95 4.21
N ILE A 16 -6.94 -11.05 3.75
CA ILE A 16 -7.41 -9.91 4.55
C ILE A 16 -8.92 -10.03 4.76
N HIS A 17 -9.38 -9.58 5.92
CA HIS A 17 -10.79 -9.56 6.29
C HIS A 17 -11.24 -8.12 6.49
N PHE A 18 -12.39 -7.78 5.91
CA PHE A 18 -12.96 -6.43 5.99
C PHE A 18 -14.07 -6.38 7.04
N LEU A 19 -14.11 -5.29 7.78
CA LEU A 19 -15.21 -4.92 8.66
C LEU A 19 -15.77 -3.59 8.16
N LEU A 20 -17.07 -3.55 7.92
CA LEU A 20 -17.74 -2.30 7.55
C LEU A 20 -17.91 -1.44 8.81
N VAL A 21 -17.47 -0.18 8.73
CA VAL A 21 -17.55 0.80 9.81
C VAL A 21 -18.03 2.14 9.25
N ASP A 22 -18.71 2.93 10.08
CA ASP A 22 -19.26 4.23 9.65
C ASP A 22 -18.17 5.29 9.44
N LYS A 23 -17.08 5.22 10.22
CA LYS A 23 -15.94 6.14 10.13
C LYS A 23 -14.63 5.43 10.49
N LEU A 24 -13.55 5.77 9.78
CA LEU A 24 -12.18 5.37 10.11
C LEU A 24 -11.63 6.21 11.28
N SER A 25 -10.66 5.66 12.02
CA SER A 25 -9.93 6.39 13.05
C SER A 25 -8.98 7.42 12.43
N ASP A 26 -8.81 8.56 13.09
CA ASP A 26 -7.85 9.58 12.68
C ASP A 26 -6.40 9.09 12.91
N THR A 27 -5.48 9.50 12.03
CA THR A 27 -4.04 9.19 12.11
C THR A 27 -3.22 10.43 11.78
N SER A 28 -1.92 10.43 12.12
CA SER A 28 -1.04 11.57 11.83
C SER A 28 -0.92 11.91 10.34
N ARG A 29 -1.07 10.92 9.44
CA ARG A 29 -1.11 11.13 7.98
C ARG A 29 -2.49 11.61 7.50
N GLY A 30 -3.57 11.10 8.11
CA GLY A 30 -4.94 11.44 7.73
C GLY A 30 -5.22 11.21 6.24
N THR A 31 -5.75 12.23 5.57
CA THR A 31 -6.08 12.22 4.14
C THR A 31 -4.89 12.57 3.22
N GLY A 32 -3.68 12.78 3.79
CA GLY A 32 -2.49 13.17 3.02
C GLY A 32 -2.07 12.09 2.01
N GLY A 33 -1.92 12.49 0.75
CA GLY A 33 -1.52 11.66 -0.39
C GLY A 33 -0.90 12.51 -1.50
N PHE A 34 -0.58 11.93 -2.65
CA PHE A 34 -0.08 12.66 -3.83
C PHE A 34 1.07 13.64 -3.57
N GLY A 35 2.16 13.15 -2.96
CA GLY A 35 3.33 14.01 -2.71
C GLY A 35 3.09 15.09 -1.65
N SER A 36 2.05 14.98 -0.81
CA SER A 36 1.72 15.94 0.26
C SER A 36 2.82 16.19 1.31
N THR A 37 3.93 15.49 1.22
CA THR A 37 5.10 15.63 2.11
C THR A 37 6.33 16.12 1.34
N GLY A 38 6.18 16.57 0.10
CA GLY A 38 7.26 17.04 -0.76
C GLY A 38 7.35 18.56 -0.84
N ASP A 39 8.47 19.03 -1.40
CA ASP A 39 8.76 20.42 -1.78
C ASP A 39 8.33 20.71 -3.23
#